data_AF-A0A256BQU0-F1
#
_entry.id   AF-A0A256BQU0-F1
#
_cell.length_a   1.000
_cell.length_b   1.000
_cell.length_c   1.000
_cell.angle_alpha   90.00
_cell.angle_beta   90.00
_cell.angle_gamma   90.00
#
_symmetry.space_group_name_H-M   'P 1'
#
loop_
_entity.id
_entity.type
_entity.pdbx_description
1 polymer ?
#
loop_
_entity_poly.entity_id
_entity_poly.type
_entity_poly.pdbx_seq_one_letter_code
_entity_poly.pdbx_strand_id
1 'polypeptide(L)' 'MSFVDLTTTERSELYKLRVIEQLSLSEIGRRLKRNKSTISRELSRNTDKRQLGYMPDTAVALMKARRKQAK' A
#
# COMPACT_ATOMS: atom_id res chain seq x y z
N MET A 1 -3.35 -15.80 -12.00
CA MET A 1 -3.77 -14.39 -11.90
C MET A 1 -2.53 -13.53 -11.71
N SER A 2 -2.24 -12.63 -12.65
CA SER A 2 -1.18 -11.62 -12.50
C SER A 2 -1.62 -10.61 -11.43
N PHE A 3 -0.90 -10.55 -10.31
CA PHE A 3 -1.13 -9.52 -9.30
C PHE A 3 -0.34 -8.28 -9.71
N VAL A 4 -1.06 -7.28 -10.21
CA VAL A 4 -0.46 -5.99 -10.54
C VAL A 4 -0.28 -5.21 -9.25
N ASP A 5 0.97 -5.08 -8.82
CA ASP A 5 1.35 -4.22 -7.71
C ASP A 5 0.90 -2.77 -7.97
N LEU A 6 0.67 -2.01 -6.91
CA LEU A 6 0.32 -0.60 -7.04
C LEU A 6 1.53 0.17 -7.60
N THR A 7 1.25 1.05 -8.57
CA THR A 7 2.27 1.96 -9.09
C THR A 7 2.65 3.00 -8.04
N THR A 8 3.78 3.68 -8.23
CA THR A 8 4.23 4.73 -7.31
C THR A 8 3.19 5.84 -7.16
N THR A 9 2.48 6.20 -8.23
CA THR A 9 1.40 7.19 -8.19
C THR A 9 0.21 6.71 -7.36
N GLU A 10 -0.25 5.47 -7.58
CA GLU A 10 -1.35 4.90 -6.80
C GLU A 10 -0.98 4.77 -5.31
N ARG A 11 0.28 4.46 -5.00
CA ARG A 11 0.79 4.42 -3.62
C ARG A 11 0.75 5.80 -2.96
N SER A 12 1.15 6.85 -3.67
CA SER A 12 1.11 8.23 -3.17
C SER A 12 -0.33 8.71 -2.94
N GLU A 13 -1.27 8.35 -3.83
CA GLU A 13 -2.69 8.62 -3.61
C GLU A 13 -3.24 7.86 -2.41
N LEU A 14 -2.90 6.57 -2.28
CA LEU A 14 -3.29 5.76 -1.14
C LEU A 14 -2.80 6.36 0.17
N TYR A 15 -1.58 6.92 0.20
CA TYR A 15 -1.06 7.67 1.35
C TYR A 15 -1.93 8.88 1.67
N LYS A 16 -2.24 9.74 0.69
CA LYS A 16 -3.11 10.89 0.90
C LYS A 16 -4.48 10.48 1.43
N LEU A 17 -5.13 9.52 0.79
CA LEU A 17 -6.48 9.09 1.17
C LEU A 17 -6.52 8.41 2.54
N ARG A 18 -5.47 7.68 2.92
CA ARG A 18 -5.43 6.94 4.19
C ARG A 18 -4.89 7.75 5.37
N VAL A 19 -3.90 8.60 5.14
CA VAL A 19 -3.18 9.33 6.19
C VAL A 19 -3.75 10.75 6.34
N ILE A 20 -4.04 11.43 5.23
CA ILE A 20 -4.60 12.79 5.26
C ILE A 20 -6.11 12.75 5.41
N GLU A 21 -6.81 12.06 4.51
CA GLU A 21 -8.29 12.01 4.52
C GLU A 21 -8.87 10.95 5.47
N GLN A 22 -8.04 10.04 5.99
CA GLN A 22 -8.44 8.92 6.87
C GLN A 22 -9.66 8.11 6.36
N LEU A 23 -9.76 7.95 5.04
CA LEU A 23 -10.88 7.26 4.40
C LEU A 23 -10.91 5.75 4.67
N SER A 24 -12.10 5.19 4.52
CA SER A 24 -12.32 3.76 4.58
C SER A 24 -11.64 3.04 3.39
N LEU A 25 -11.21 1.80 3.59
CA LEU A 25 -10.60 0.99 2.52
C LEU A 25 -11.53 0.81 1.31
N SER A 26 -12.85 0.85 1.54
CA SER A 26 -13.87 0.75 0.50
C SER A 26 -13.89 1.98 -0.39
N GLU A 27 -13.81 3.19 0.18
CA GLU A 27 -13.74 4.43 -0.59
C GLU A 27 -12.40 4.56 -1.32
N ILE A 28 -11.30 4.22 -0.65
CA ILE A 28 -9.98 4.20 -1.30
C ILE A 28 -10.01 3.25 -2.50
N GLY A 29 -10.64 2.08 -2.38
CA GLY A 29 -10.84 1.13 -3.48
C GLY A 29 -11.65 1.70 -4.64
N ARG A 30 -12.76 2.39 -4.34
CA ARG A 30 -13.57 3.05 -5.37
C ARG A 30 -12.79 4.15 -6.09
N ARG A 31 -12.00 4.95 -5.36
CA ARG A 31 -11.27 6.11 -5.89
C ARG A 31 -10.06 5.69 -6.74
N LEU A 32 -9.31 4.68 -6.28
CA LEU A 32 -8.20 4.09 -7.03
C LEU A 32 -8.64 3.10 -8.12
N LYS A 33 -9.94 2.80 -8.23
CA LYS A 33 -10.48 1.71 -9.07
C LYS A 33 -9.76 0.37 -8.84
N ARG A 34 -9.36 0.12 -7.58
CA ARG A 34 -8.64 -1.09 -7.17
C ARG A 34 -9.47 -1.88 -6.18
N ASN A 35 -9.32 -3.20 -6.24
CA ASN A 35 -9.96 -4.08 -5.28
C ASN A 35 -9.46 -3.80 -3.86
N LYS A 36 -10.40 -3.82 -2.91
CA LYS A 36 -10.12 -3.69 -1.46
C LYS A 36 -9.03 -4.67 -1.01
N SER A 37 -9.04 -5.88 -1.55
CA SER A 37 -8.04 -6.92 -1.25
C SER A 37 -6.63 -6.52 -1.65
N THR A 38 -6.47 -5.81 -2.77
CA THR A 38 -5.16 -5.31 -3.23
C THR A 38 -4.64 -4.22 -2.29
N ILE A 39 -5.49 -3.25 -1.95
CA ILE A 39 -5.18 -2.15 -1.02
C ILE A 39 -4.84 -2.70 0.37
N SER A 40 -5.65 -3.63 0.88
CA SER A 40 -5.43 -4.25 2.18
C SER A 40 -4.11 -5.01 2.22
N ARG A 41 -3.76 -5.71 1.14
CA ARG A 41 -2.52 -6.47 1.05
C ARG A 41 -1.31 -5.54 0.95
N GLU A 42 -1.44 -4.43 0.24
CA GLU A 42 -0.39 -3.39 0.17
C GLU A 42 -0.16 -2.76 1.54
N LEU A 43 -1.23 -2.33 2.22
CA LEU A 43 -1.16 -1.80 3.57
C LEU A 43 -0.57 -2.83 4.53
N SER A 44 -1.02 -4.07 4.51
CA SER A 44 -0.47 -5.10 5.40
C SER A 44 1.02 -5.38 5.17
N ARG A 45 1.51 -5.17 3.93
CA ARG A 45 2.89 -5.42 3.54
C ARG A 45 3.82 -4.23 3.80
N ASN A 46 3.26 -3.02 3.78
CA ASN A 46 4.03 -1.77 3.84
C ASN A 46 3.72 -0.91 5.08
N THR A 47 2.74 -1.30 5.89
CA THR A 47 2.54 -0.74 7.22
C THR A 47 3.44 -1.52 8.17
N ASP A 48 4.51 -0.89 8.61
CA ASP A 48 5.33 -1.42 9.69
C ASP A 48 4.61 -1.12 11.01
N LYS A 49 4.38 -2.13 11.87
CA LYS A 49 3.72 -1.92 13.17
C LYS A 49 4.49 -0.93 14.07
N ARG A 50 5.78 -0.71 13.77
CA ARG A 50 6.66 0.23 14.47
C ARG A 50 6.60 1.65 13.93
N GLN A 51 6.15 1.85 12.69
CA GLN A 51 5.95 3.18 12.12
C GLN A 51 4.47 3.56 12.22
N LEU A 52 4.21 4.80 12.63
CA LEU A 52 2.88 5.39 12.82
C LEU A 52 2.11 5.61 11.49
N GLY A 53 2.09 4.62 10.59
CA GLY A 53 1.28 4.65 9.39
C GLY A 53 1.90 3.98 8.17
N TYR A 54 1.13 4.00 7.09
CA TYR A 54 1.58 3.61 5.77
C TYR A 54 2.49 4.71 5.20
N MET A 55 3.67 4.36 4.66
CA MET A 55 4.51 5.28 3.90
C MET A 55 4.73 4.72 2.48
N PRO A 56 4.49 5.52 1.44
CA PRO A 56 4.64 5.06 0.06
C PRO A 56 6.11 4.85 -0.32
N ASP A 57 7.04 5.62 0.24
CA ASP A 57 8.48 5.49 -0.04
C ASP A 57 9.10 4.23 0.56
N THR A 58 8.57 3.74 1.70
CA THR A 58 9.07 2.52 2.33
C THR A 58 8.57 1.26 1.61
N ALA A 59 7.51 1.36 0.79
CA ALA A 59 6.95 0.23 0.05
C ALA A 59 7.99 -0.47 -0.84
N VAL A 60 8.80 0.31 -1.57
CA VAL A 60 9.84 -0.23 -2.46
C VAL A 60 10.99 -0.84 -1.65
N ALA A 61 11.40 -0.18 -0.56
CA ALA A 61 12.45 -0.67 0.33
C ALA A 61 12.05 -1.99 1.01
N LEU A 62 10.83 -2.07 1.52
CA LEU A 62 10.26 -3.27 2.14
C LEU A 62 10.08 -4.42 1.14
N MET A 63 9.68 -4.12 -0.10
CA MET A 63 9.62 -5.12 -1.17
C MET A 63 11.01 -5.71 -1.46
N LYS A 64 12.04 -4.86 -1.58
CA LYS A 64 13.43 -5.30 -1.76
C LYS A 64 13.93 -6.11 -0.57
N ALA A 65 13.64 -5.68 0.66
CA ALA A 65 13.99 -6.40 1.87
C ALA A 65 13.35 -7.80 1.93
N ARG A 66 12.06 -7.91 1.62
CA ARG A 66 11.36 -9.20 1.53
C ARG A 66 11.96 -10.12 0.47
N ARG A 67 12.29 -9.57 -0.71
CA ARG A 67 12.93 -10.34 -1.79
C ARG A 67 14.33 -10.84 -1.40
N LYS A 68 15.04 -10.09 -0.54
CA LYS A 68 16.36 -10.49 -0.03
C LYS A 68 16.28 -11.56 1.06
N GLN A 69 15.21 -11.59 1.86
CA GLN A 69 14.99 -12.63 2.88
C GLN A 69 14.46 -13.95 2.30
N ALA A 70 13.83 -13.91 1.12
CA ALA A 70 13.31 -15.09 0.44
C ALA A 70 14.38 -15.86 -0.38
N LYS A 71 15.64 -15.42 -0.32
CA LYS A 71 16.77 -16.01 -1.06
C LYS A 71 17.80 -16.52 -0.07
#